data_AF-A0A443SIY9-F1
#
_entry.id   AF-A0A443SIY9-F1
#
_cell.length_a   1.000
_cell.length_b   1.000
_cell.length_c   1.000
_cell.angle_alpha   90.00
_cell.angle_beta   90.00
_cell.angle_gamma   90.00
#
_symmetry.space_group_name_H-M   'P 1'
#
loop_
_entity.id
_entity.type
_entity.pdbx_description
1 polymer ?
#
loop_
_entity_poly.entity_id
_entity_poly.type
_entity_poly.pdbx_seq_one_letter_code
_entity_poly.pdbx_strand_id
1 'polypeptide(L)'
;IPKTKIKFLKRLPTSEEIDKVCPNLIVVDDLMTELNKRGIMRSLSLNAHYLILMKNPRDQSQIFPLAKQLCAGNTKRFIEAFQNATIKPFSYIKVDVTPQTPDHLRFQACLFPEENNGVFDPVYYKPK
;
A
#
# COMPACT_ATOMS: atom_id res chain seq x y z
N ILE A 1 10.13 11.32 -23.48
CA ILE A 1 9.49 10.57 -22.38
C ILE A 1 10.19 9.22 -22.28
N PRO A 2 10.82 8.86 -21.15
CA PRO A 2 11.46 7.55 -21.02
C PRO A 2 10.39 6.46 -21.17
N LYS A 3 10.60 5.52 -22.10
CA LYS A 3 9.69 4.39 -22.30
C LYS A 3 9.88 3.41 -21.15
N THR A 4 8.97 3.42 -20.18
CA THR A 4 8.90 2.41 -19.13
C THR A 4 8.74 1.03 -19.77
N LYS A 5 9.69 0.12 -19.51
CA LYS A 5 9.60 -1.27 -19.97
C LYS A 5 8.69 -2.05 -19.03
N ILE A 6 7.44 -2.25 -19.44
CA ILE A 6 6.47 -3.06 -18.68
C ILE A 6 6.62 -4.52 -19.11
N LYS A 7 6.85 -5.42 -18.15
CA LYS A 7 6.83 -6.87 -18.36
C LYS A 7 5.64 -7.46 -17.61
N PHE A 8 4.73 -8.09 -18.34
CA PHE A 8 3.61 -8.82 -17.75
C PHE A 8 4.03 -10.26 -17.48
N LEU A 9 3.97 -10.68 -16.21
CA LEU A 9 4.18 -12.07 -15.80
C LEU A 9 2.87 -12.59 -15.21
N LYS A 10 2.30 -13.65 -15.80
CA LYS A 10 1.07 -14.29 -15.32
C LYS A 10 1.36 -15.27 -14.16
N ARG A 11 2.29 -14.90 -13.28
CA ARG A 11 2.73 -15.66 -12.10
C ARG A 11 3.43 -14.73 -11.11
N LEU A 12 3.56 -15.18 -9.86
CA LEU A 12 4.41 -14.51 -8.89
C LEU A 12 5.88 -14.52 -9.36
N PRO A 13 6.64 -13.42 -9.15
CA PRO A 13 8.06 -13.38 -9.43
C PRO A 13 8.83 -14.26 -8.43
N THR A 14 9.96 -14.83 -8.86
CA THR A 14 10.86 -15.57 -7.97
C THR A 14 11.76 -14.61 -7.18
N SER A 15 12.35 -15.06 -6.06
CA SER A 15 13.30 -14.26 -5.28
C SER A 15 14.46 -13.74 -6.14
N GLU A 16 15.01 -14.58 -7.01
CA GLU A 16 16.10 -14.20 -7.93
C GLU A 16 15.68 -13.14 -8.95
N GLU A 17 14.42 -13.16 -9.39
CA GLU A 17 13.87 -12.14 -10.31
C GLU A 17 13.70 -10.80 -9.59
N ILE A 18 13.32 -10.83 -8.32
CA ILE A 18 13.14 -9.64 -7.48
C ILE A 18 14.48 -8.98 -7.18
N ASP A 19 15.46 -9.77 -6.73
CA ASP A 19 16.79 -9.28 -6.33
C ASP A 19 17.50 -8.57 -7.49
N LYS A 20 17.25 -9.01 -8.73
CA LYS A 20 17.81 -8.40 -9.95
C LYS A 20 17.18 -7.04 -10.30
N VAL A 21 15.98 -6.75 -9.83
CA VAL A 21 15.21 -5.57 -10.27
C VAL A 21 15.41 -4.38 -9.33
N CYS A 22 15.91 -4.59 -8.11
CA CYS A 22 16.13 -3.56 -7.08
C CYS A 22 15.02 -2.47 -7.08
N PRO A 23 13.74 -2.83 -6.89
CA PRO A 23 12.64 -1.94 -7.21
C PRO A 23 12.39 -0.88 -6.13
N ASN A 24 12.22 0.38 -6.53
CA ASN A 24 11.73 1.46 -5.67
C ASN A 24 10.19 1.51 -5.57
N LEU A 25 9.47 0.86 -6.49
CA LEU A 25 7.99 0.84 -6.57
C LEU A 25 7.50 -0.56 -6.97
N ILE A 26 6.74 -1.21 -6.08
CA ILE A 26 6.08 -2.49 -6.32
C ILE A 26 4.58 -2.22 -6.34
N VAL A 27 3.93 -2.47 -7.47
CA VAL A 27 2.46 -2.40 -7.60
C VAL A 27 1.95 -3.83 -7.67
N VAL A 28 1.31 -4.28 -6.59
CA VAL A 28 0.60 -5.57 -6.54
C VAL A 28 -0.88 -5.25 -6.62
N ASP A 29 -1.45 -5.43 -7.81
CA ASP A 29 -2.90 -5.41 -7.96
C ASP A 29 -3.45 -6.80 -7.64
N ASP A 30 -4.44 -6.82 -6.77
CA ASP A 30 -5.21 -7.95 -6.26
C ASP A 30 -4.46 -9.29 -6.11
N LEU A 31 -4.09 -9.61 -4.87
CA LEU A 31 -4.24 -10.93 -4.25
C LEU A 31 -3.95 -10.76 -2.75
N MET A 32 -4.86 -10.08 -2.03
CA MET A 32 -4.82 -10.02 -0.55
C MET A 32 -4.71 -11.43 0.07
N THR A 33 -5.26 -12.44 -0.61
CA THR A 33 -5.17 -13.85 -0.24
C THR A 33 -3.75 -14.44 -0.40
N GLU A 34 -2.92 -13.91 -1.31
CA GLU A 34 -1.55 -14.39 -1.55
C GLU A 34 -0.49 -13.63 -0.76
N LEU A 35 -0.79 -12.46 -0.19
CA LEU A 35 0.11 -11.81 0.77
C LEU A 35 0.38 -12.70 2.00
N ASN A 36 -0.56 -13.59 2.33
CA ASN A 36 -0.40 -14.61 3.36
C ASN A 36 0.06 -15.97 2.86
N LYS A 37 0.06 -16.22 1.54
CA LYS A 37 0.49 -17.50 0.96
C LYS A 37 1.86 -17.34 0.31
N ARG A 38 2.86 -17.99 0.92
CA ARG A 38 4.28 -18.10 0.52
C ARG A 38 5.17 -16.90 0.88
N GLY A 39 6.39 -17.23 1.32
CA GLY A 39 7.35 -16.29 1.92
C GLY A 39 7.78 -15.12 1.03
N ILE A 40 7.68 -15.23 -0.31
CA ILE A 40 8.16 -14.19 -1.24
C ILE A 40 7.28 -12.94 -1.18
N MET A 41 5.95 -13.08 -1.15
CA MET A 41 5.03 -11.94 -1.08
C MET A 41 5.14 -11.19 0.25
N ARG A 42 5.32 -11.94 1.35
CA ARG A 42 5.61 -11.38 2.67
C ARG A 42 6.95 -10.63 2.67
N SER A 43 8.01 -11.21 2.12
CA SER A 43 9.32 -10.53 2.05
C SER A 43 9.25 -9.28 1.19
N LEU A 44 8.51 -9.32 0.07
CA LEU A 44 8.31 -8.16 -0.78
C LEU A 44 7.52 -7.05 -0.09
N SER A 45 6.44 -7.36 0.63
CA SER A 45 5.68 -6.35 1.37
C SER A 45 6.48 -5.74 2.52
N LEU A 46 7.34 -6.53 3.18
CA LEU A 46 8.24 -6.03 4.22
C LEU A 46 9.36 -5.13 3.69
N ASN A 47 9.81 -5.34 2.44
CA ASN A 47 10.85 -4.52 1.81
C ASN A 47 10.32 -3.38 0.94
N ALA A 48 8.99 -3.29 0.74
CA ALA A 48 8.39 -2.18 0.00
C ALA A 48 8.52 -0.88 0.81
N HIS A 49 8.74 0.26 0.12
CA HIS A 49 8.68 1.58 0.76
C HIS A 49 7.26 2.14 0.84
N TYR A 50 6.43 1.80 -0.15
CA TYR A 50 5.06 2.28 -0.25
C TYR A 50 4.11 1.13 -0.51
N LEU A 51 2.98 1.11 0.19
CA LEU A 51 1.85 0.23 -0.06
C LEU A 51 0.66 1.07 -0.50
N ILE A 52 -0.03 0.66 -1.56
CA ILE A 52 -1.32 1.23 -1.95
C ILE A 52 -2.38 0.19 -1.63
N LEU A 53 -3.31 0.53 -0.73
CA LEU A 53 -4.31 -0.40 -0.23
C LEU A 53 -5.71 0.07 -0.62
N MET A 54 -6.44 -0.80 -1.31
CA MET A 54 -7.84 -0.57 -1.71
C MET A 54 -8.78 -1.45 -0.90
N LYS A 55 -10.03 -1.01 -0.76
CA LYS A 55 -11.04 -1.78 -0.03
C LYS A 55 -11.65 -2.86 -0.93
N ASN A 56 -11.37 -4.12 -0.63
CA ASN A 56 -12.06 -5.26 -1.24
C ASN A 56 -13.25 -5.70 -0.37
N PRO A 57 -14.51 -5.44 -0.75
CA PRO A 57 -15.67 -5.78 0.08
C PRO A 57 -15.82 -7.29 0.35
N ARG A 58 -15.19 -8.15 -0.47
CA ARG A 58 -15.20 -9.62 -0.30
C ARG A 58 -14.30 -10.10 0.83
N ASP A 59 -13.16 -9.45 1.03
CA ASP A 59 -12.15 -9.89 2.01
C ASP A 59 -11.54 -8.69 2.74
N GLN A 60 -11.99 -8.47 3.97
CA GLN A 60 -11.48 -7.46 4.89
C GLN A 60 -10.56 -8.06 5.97
N SER A 61 -10.35 -9.38 5.96
CA SER A 61 -9.66 -10.10 7.04
C SER A 61 -8.18 -9.71 7.18
N GLN A 62 -7.60 -9.13 6.13
CA GLN A 62 -6.18 -8.75 6.04
C GLN A 62 -5.84 -7.39 6.62
N ILE A 63 -6.83 -6.50 6.75
CA ILE A 63 -6.58 -5.12 7.20
C ILE A 63 -6.14 -5.09 8.66
N PHE A 64 -6.76 -5.90 9.52
CA PHE A 64 -6.46 -5.90 10.95
C PHE A 64 -5.06 -6.49 11.28
N PRO A 65 -4.63 -7.63 10.70
CA PRO A 65 -3.26 -8.10 10.82
C PRO A 65 -2.22 -7.08 10.33
N LEU A 66 -2.47 -6.43 9.20
CA LEU A 66 -1.59 -5.39 8.68
C LEU A 66 -1.53 -4.18 9.63
N ALA A 67 -2.67 -3.77 10.21
CA ALA A 67 -2.72 -2.71 11.21
C ALA A 67 -1.79 -2.99 12.40
N LYS A 68 -1.73 -4.26 12.87
CA LYS A 68 -0.82 -4.67 13.95
C LYS A 68 0.64 -4.53 13.56
N GLN A 69 0.98 -4.80 12.31
CA GLN A 69 2.35 -4.68 11.80
C GLN A 69 2.76 -3.20 11.63
N LEU A 70 1.84 -2.35 11.18
CA LEU A 70 2.10 -0.93 10.91
C LEU A 70 2.09 -0.05 12.17
N CYS A 71 1.25 -0.37 13.15
CA CYS A 71 1.05 0.45 14.35
C CYS A 71 1.11 -0.44 15.60
N ALA A 72 2.33 -0.71 16.09
CA ALA A 72 2.54 -1.48 17.31
C ALA A 72 1.83 -0.79 18.50
N GLY A 73 0.75 -1.40 18.99
CA GLY A 73 -0.02 -0.91 20.13
C GLY A 73 -1.19 0.04 19.82
N ASN A 74 -1.32 0.57 18.60
CA ASN A 74 -2.45 1.44 18.22
C ASN A 74 -3.00 1.11 16.81
N THR A 75 -3.56 -0.09 16.67
CA THR A 75 -4.17 -0.54 15.41
C THR A 75 -5.35 0.32 14.97
N LYS A 76 -6.08 0.89 15.93
CA LYS A 76 -7.25 1.74 15.70
C LYS A 76 -6.91 2.93 14.80
N ARG A 77 -5.72 3.53 14.97
CA ARG A 77 -5.23 4.62 14.12
C ARG A 77 -5.26 4.25 12.64
N PHE A 78 -4.64 3.13 12.28
CA PHE A 78 -4.58 2.70 10.88
C PHE A 78 -5.96 2.29 10.36
N ILE A 79 -6.77 1.62 11.18
CA ILE A 79 -8.11 1.17 10.78
C ILE A 79 -9.03 2.36 10.49
N GLU A 80 -9.03 3.39 11.34
CA GLU A 80 -9.81 4.63 11.11
C GLU A 80 -9.36 5.34 9.83
N ALA A 81 -8.04 5.47 9.63
CA ALA A 81 -7.48 6.06 8.43
C ALA A 81 -7.88 5.29 7.16
N PHE A 82 -7.72 3.96 7.18
CA PHE A 82 -8.11 3.09 6.07
C PHE A 82 -9.60 3.19 5.75
N GLN A 83 -10.46 3.15 6.78
CA GLN A 83 -11.91 3.26 6.59
C GLN A 83 -12.30 4.60 5.98
N ASN A 84 -11.69 5.71 6.43
CA ASN A 84 -11.96 7.03 5.90
C ASN A 84 -11.43 7.20 4.46
N ALA A 85 -10.19 6.78 4.20
CA ALA A 85 -9.55 6.86 2.89
C ALA A 85 -10.28 6.03 1.82
N THR A 86 -10.97 4.96 2.24
CA THR A 86 -11.65 4.02 1.34
C THR A 86 -13.18 4.13 1.34
N ILE A 87 -13.74 5.27 1.77
CA ILE A 87 -15.20 5.51 1.76
C ILE A 87 -15.78 5.43 0.35
N LYS A 88 -15.07 6.00 -0.64
CA LYS A 88 -15.54 6.05 -2.02
C LYS A 88 -15.16 4.76 -2.77
N PRO A 89 -15.98 4.27 -3.72
CA PRO A 89 -15.55 3.21 -4.63
C PRO A 89 -14.24 3.59 -5.34
N PHE A 90 -13.35 2.61 -5.53
CA PHE A 90 -12.03 2.78 -6.18
C PHE A 90 -11.04 3.73 -5.48
N SER A 91 -11.35 4.20 -4.28
CA SER A 91 -10.39 4.96 -3.46
C SER A 91 -9.41 4.04 -2.71
N TYR A 92 -8.31 4.63 -2.26
CA TYR A 92 -7.17 3.92 -1.70
C TYR A 92 -6.53 4.71 -0.55
N ILE A 93 -5.73 4.01 0.27
CA ILE A 93 -4.77 4.63 1.17
C ILE A 93 -3.35 4.27 0.75
N LYS A 94 -2.48 5.27 0.69
CA LYS A 94 -1.03 5.09 0.62
C LYS A 94 -0.47 4.97 2.02
N VAL A 95 0.30 3.92 2.24
CA VAL A 95 1.07 3.67 3.45
C VAL A 95 2.55 3.80 3.10
N ASP A 96 3.24 4.71 3.77
CA ASP A 96 4.67 4.93 3.68
C ASP A 96 5.36 4.28 4.88
N VAL A 97 6.08 3.20 4.60
CA VAL A 97 6.80 2.38 5.59
C VAL A 97 8.30 2.66 5.58
N THR A 98 8.76 3.70 4.87
CA THR A 98 10.17 4.10 4.88
C THR A 98 10.58 4.52 6.30
N PRO A 99 11.78 4.13 6.78
CA PRO A 99 12.21 4.42 8.14
C PRO A 99 12.30 5.91 8.46
N GLN A 100 12.68 6.73 7.48
CA GLN A 100 12.89 8.18 7.64
C GLN A 100 11.58 8.99 7.58
N THR A 101 10.46 8.39 7.19
CA THR A 101 9.19 9.11 7.03
C THR A 101 8.64 9.51 8.40
N PRO A 102 8.39 10.82 8.64
CA PRO A 102 7.72 11.29 9.84
C PRO A 102 6.36 10.62 10.01
N ASP A 103 6.02 10.26 11.25
CA ASP A 103 4.85 9.42 11.53
C ASP A 103 3.52 10.04 11.01
N HIS A 104 3.38 11.36 11.08
CA HIS A 104 2.21 12.11 10.60
C HIS A 104 2.08 12.17 9.07
N LEU A 105 3.11 11.74 8.32
CA LEU A 105 3.11 11.66 6.86
C LEU A 105 2.94 10.22 6.36
N ARG A 106 2.87 9.21 7.26
CA ARG A 106 2.87 7.81 6.84
C ARG A 106 1.62 7.38 6.09
N PHE A 107 0.47 7.99 6.39
CA PHE A 107 -0.81 7.58 5.84
C PHE A 107 -1.40 8.73 5.04
N GLN A 108 -1.60 8.49 3.74
CA GLN A 108 -2.03 9.51 2.78
C GLN A 108 -3.15 8.98 1.88
N ALA A 109 -4.04 9.85 1.41
CA ALA A 109 -5.03 9.54 0.38
C ALA A 109 -5.20 10.73 -0.57
N CYS A 110 -5.93 10.53 -1.68
CA CYS A 110 -6.20 11.56 -2.68
C CYS A 110 -4.92 12.20 -3.24
N LEU A 111 -3.96 11.37 -3.69
CA LEU A 111 -2.66 11.84 -4.18
C LEU A 111 -2.74 12.43 -5.59
N PHE A 112 -3.80 12.16 -6.35
CA PHE A 112 -3.90 12.59 -7.74
C PHE A 112 -4.82 13.82 -7.88
N PRO A 113 -4.42 14.86 -8.63
CA PRO A 113 -5.23 16.08 -8.80
C PRO A 113 -6.64 15.81 -9.33
N GLU A 114 -6.82 14.77 -10.14
CA GLU A 114 -8.10 14.35 -10.71
C GLU A 114 -9.10 13.94 -9.62
N GLU A 115 -8.61 13.53 -8.45
CA GLU A 115 -9.43 13.19 -7.28
C GLU A 115 -9.96 14.44 -6.56
N ASN A 116 -9.41 15.63 -6.87
CA ASN A 116 -9.73 16.90 -6.23
C ASN A 116 -9.81 18.07 -7.24
N ASN A 117 -10.64 17.92 -8.28
CA ASN A 117 -10.95 18.99 -9.25
C ASN A 117 -9.71 19.62 -9.93
N GLY A 118 -8.63 18.85 -10.11
CA GLY A 118 -7.38 19.33 -10.69
C GLY A 118 -6.42 19.99 -9.70
N VAL A 119 -6.74 19.99 -8.41
CA VAL A 119 -5.88 20.54 -7.35
C VAL A 119 -5.12 19.41 -6.65
N PHE A 120 -3.80 19.53 -6.56
CA PHE A 120 -2.98 18.61 -5.78
C PHE A 120 -3.10 18.95 -4.29
N ASP A 121 -3.96 18.23 -3.57
CA ASP A 121 -4.20 18.40 -2.12
C ASP A 121 -4.36 17.04 -1.42
N PRO A 122 -3.24 16.40 -1.05
CA PRO A 122 -3.27 15.10 -0.39
C PRO A 122 -3.88 15.16 1.01
N VAL A 123 -4.68 14.16 1.35
CA VAL A 123 -5.21 13.99 2.71
C VAL A 123 -4.17 13.26 3.56
N TYR A 124 -3.76 13.87 4.68
CA TYR A 124 -2.83 13.26 5.64
C TYR A 124 -3.53 12.80 6.92
N TYR A 125 -3.38 11.53 7.26
CA TYR A 125 -3.95 10.96 8.49
C TYR A 125 -2.95 11.02 9.64
N LYS A 126 -3.03 12.11 10.40
CA LYS A 126 -2.15 12.35 11.55
C LYS A 126 -2.48 11.40 12.72
N PRO A 127 -1.47 10.94 13.48
CA PRO A 127 -1.72 10.29 14.77
C PRO A 127 -2.50 11.23 15.69
N LYS A 128 -3.49 10.67 16.40
CA LYS A 128 -4.17 11.33 17.53
C LYS A 128 -3.32 11.20 18.79
#